data_AF-J0WXY8-F1
#
_entry.id   AF-J0WXY8-F1
#
_cell.length_a   1.000
_cell.length_b   1.000
_cell.length_c   1.000
_cell.angle_alpha   90.00
_cell.angle_beta   90.00
_cell.angle_gamma   90.00
#
_symmetry.space_group_name_H-M   'P 1'
#
loop_
_entity.id
_entity.type
_entity.pdbx_description
1 polymer ?
#
loop_
_entity_poly.entity_id
_entity_poly.type
_entity_poly.pdbx_seq_one_letter_code
_entity_poly.pdbx_strand_id
1 'polypeptide(L)' 'QVVKRVHPDTGISNKAMAIQNSLASDIFERIATEASKLTSYSKKSTILSREIQTSVRLILP' A
#
# COMPACT_ATOMS: atom_id res chain seq x y z
N GLN A 1 -12.23 -10.90 -3.03
CA GLN A 1 -11.34 -12.01 -3.46
C GLN A 1 -10.45 -12.51 -2.33
N VAL A 2 -9.70 -11.66 -1.61
CA VAL A 2 -8.79 -12.11 -0.53
C VAL A 2 -9.54 -12.71 0.67
N VAL A 3 -10.58 -12.03 1.19
CA VAL A 3 -11.35 -12.51 2.37
C VAL A 3 -11.90 -13.92 2.16
N LYS A 4 -12.46 -14.22 0.98
CA LYS A 4 -13.00 -15.55 0.66
C LYS A 4 -11.94 -16.64 0.48
N ARG A 5 -10.69 -16.29 0.18
CA ARG A 5 -9.57 -17.24 0.14
C ARG A 5 -9.10 -17.65 1.53
N VAL A 6 -9.18 -16.73 2.50
CA VAL A 6 -8.73 -16.97 3.88
C VAL A 6 -9.87 -17.48 4.78
N HIS A 7 -11.09 -16.99 4.56
CA HIS A 7 -12.31 -17.36 5.28
C HIS A 7 -13.47 -17.55 4.30
N PRO A 8 -13.62 -18.76 3.72
CA PRO A 8 -14.65 -19.06 2.72
C PRO A 8 -16.07 -18.77 3.22
N ASP A 9 -16.33 -19.05 4.51
CA ASP A 9 -17.67 -18.98 5.11
C ASP A 9 -18.01 -17.59 5.66
N THR A 10 -17.02 -16.68 5.74
CA THR A 10 -17.24 -15.32 6.27
C THR A 10 -17.65 -14.36 5.15
N GLY A 11 -18.70 -13.58 5.40
CA GLY A 11 -19.10 -12.44 4.56
C GLY A 11 -18.48 -11.13 5.07
N ILE A 12 -18.35 -10.14 4.18
CA ILE A 12 -17.94 -8.78 4.55
C ILE A 12 -19.06 -7.81 4.19
N SER A 13 -19.41 -6.91 5.10
CA SER A 13 -20.43 -5.89 4.84
C SER A 13 -19.92 -4.85 3.85
N ASN A 14 -20.82 -4.17 3.13
CA ASN A 14 -20.46 -3.09 2.20
C ASN A 14 -19.69 -1.96 2.90
N LYS A 15 -20.06 -1.63 4.15
CA LYS A 15 -19.35 -0.63 4.96
C LYS A 15 -17.93 -1.08 5.30
N ALA A 16 -17.75 -2.33 5.71
CA ALA A 16 -16.42 -2.87 5.99
C ALA A 16 -15.56 -2.93 4.71
N MET A 17 -16.14 -3.28 3.56
CA MET A 17 -15.44 -3.20 2.26
C MET A 17 -14.98 -1.78 1.93
N ALA A 18 -15.84 -0.76 2.12
CA ALA A 18 -15.47 0.62 1.88
C ALA A 18 -14.31 1.08 2.77
N ILE A 19 -14.35 0.75 4.07
CA ILE A 19 -13.27 1.05 5.02
C ILE A 19 -11.96 0.37 4.59
N GLN A 20 -12.01 -0.91 4.20
CA GLN A 20 -10.83 -1.63 3.72
C GLN A 20 -10.25 -1.02 2.44
N ASN A 21 -11.11 -0.54 1.53
CA ASN A 21 -10.65 0.15 0.33
C ASN A 21 -9.96 1.48 0.66
N SER A 22 -10.55 2.29 1.54
CA SER A 22 -9.92 3.54 2.01
C SER A 22 -8.59 3.29 2.71
N LEU A 23 -8.49 2.23 3.52
CA LEU A 23 -7.23 1.82 4.14
C LEU A 23 -6.16 1.48 3.09
N ALA A 24 -6.53 0.73 2.05
CA ALA A 24 -5.60 0.39 0.98
C ALA A 24 -5.13 1.64 0.21
N SER A 25 -6.04 2.58 -0.07
CA SER A 25 -5.71 3.85 -0.72
C SER A 25 -4.76 4.71 0.13
N ASP A 26 -5.01 4.84 1.44
CA ASP A 26 -4.16 5.62 2.35
C ASP A 26 -2.74 5.03 2.43
N ILE A 27 -2.62 3.71 2.60
CA ILE A 27 -1.30 3.04 2.62
C ILE A 27 -0.58 3.20 1.27
N PHE A 28 -1.31 3.08 0.16
CA PHE A 28 -0.76 3.26 -1.18
C PHE A 28 -0.20 4.68 -1.38
N GLU A 29 -0.95 5.71 -0.98
CA GLU A 29 -0.52 7.10 -1.08
C GLU A 29 0.72 7.38 -0.23
N ARG A 30 0.76 6.84 0.99
CA ARG A 30 1.93 6.94 1.88
C ARG A 30 3.17 6.29 1.27
N ILE A 31 3.05 5.08 0.71
CA ILE A 31 4.16 4.39 0.04
C ILE A 31 4.62 5.14 -1.21
N ALA A 32 3.69 5.57 -2.06
CA ALA A 32 4.01 6.30 -3.30
C ALA A 32 4.72 7.63 -3.01
N THR A 33 4.25 8.36 -2.00
CA THR A 33 4.85 9.62 -1.56
C THR A 33 6.28 9.40 -1.06
N GLU A 34 6.50 8.38 -0.23
CA GLU A 34 7.83 8.11 0.30
C GLU A 34 8.79 7.59 -0.78
N ALA A 35 8.31 6.78 -1.72
CA ALA A 35 9.10 6.29 -2.84
C ALA A 35 9.53 7.42 -3.78
N SER A 36 8.64 8.39 -4.00
CA SER A 36 8.96 9.61 -4.74
C SER A 36 10.09 10.40 -4.07
N LYS A 37 10.01 10.62 -2.75
CA LYS A 37 11.07 11.30 -1.98
C LYS A 37 12.41 10.56 -2.07
N LEU A 38 12.42 9.24 -1.87
CA LEU A 38 13.64 8.42 -1.98
C LEU A 38 14.27 8.50 -3.38
N THR A 39 13.44 8.56 -4.41
CA THR A 39 13.88 8.73 -5.81
C THR A 39 14.52 10.10 -6.01
N SER A 40 13.91 11.16 -5.47
CA SER A 40 14.47 12.52 -5.48
C SER A 40 15.79 12.63 -4.72
N TYR A 41 15.90 12.02 -3.52
CA TYR A 41 17.15 11.99 -2.76
C TYR A 41 18.28 11.26 -3.49
N SER A 42 17.93 10.23 -4.24
CA SER A 42 18.87 9.46 -5.06
C SER A 42 19.21 10.14 -6.40
N LYS A 43 18.68 11.34 -6.67
CA LYS A 43 18.82 12.08 -7.95
C LYS A 43 18.42 11.27 -9.19
N LYS A 44 17.43 10.40 -9.04
CA LYS A 44 16.86 9.60 -10.14
C LYS A 44 15.55 10.24 -10.62
N SER A 45 15.16 9.91 -11.84
CA SER A 45 13.87 10.30 -12.44
C SER A 45 12.86 9.16 -12.49
N THR A 46 13.29 7.92 -12.21
CA THR A 46 12.45 6.73 -12.26
C THR A 46 12.41 6.07 -10.89
N ILE A 47 11.20 5.84 -10.37
CA ILE A 47 10.98 5.04 -9.16
C ILE A 47 11.26 3.58 -9.51
N LEU A 48 12.24 2.95 -8.86
CA LEU A 48 12.52 1.53 -9.05
C LEU A 48 11.90 0.71 -7.92
N SER A 49 11.91 -0.62 -8.09
CA SER A 49 11.48 -1.56 -7.07
C SER A 49 12.19 -1.35 -5.73
N ARG A 50 13.44 -0.90 -5.74
CA ARG A 50 14.22 -0.58 -4.54
C ARG A 50 13.60 0.53 -3.71
N GLU A 51 13.20 1.63 -4.33
CA GLU A 51 12.58 2.76 -3.62
C GLU A 51 11.20 2.37 -3.08
N ILE A 52 10.43 1.56 -3.82
CA ILE A 52 9.17 0.98 -3.32
C ILE A 52 9.42 0.07 -2.10
N GLN A 53 10.33 -0.89 -2.20
CA GLN A 53 10.66 -1.81 -1.10
C GLN A 53 11.18 -1.08 0.14
N THR A 54 11.98 -0.03 -0.05
CA THR A 54 12.49 0.80 1.05
C THR A 54 11.35 1.58 1.70
N SER A 55 10.47 2.19 0.89
CA SER A 55 9.29 2.91 1.39
C SER A 55 8.37 2.02 2.21
N VAL A 56 8.13 0.79 1.75
CA VAL A 56 7.33 -0.21 2.49
C VAL A 56 7.94 -0.47 3.87
N ARG A 57 9.26 -0.67 3.96
CA ARG A 57 9.98 -0.88 5.24
C ARG A 57 9.98 0.33 6.17
N LEU A 58 9.81 1.54 5.62
CA LEU A 58 9.73 2.77 6.43
C LEU A 58 8.31 3.04 6.92
N ILE A 59 7.30 2.69 6.12
CA ILE A 59 5.89 3.01 6.39
C ILE A 59 5.20 1.94 7.23
N LEU A 60 5.55 0.67 7.04
CA LEU A 60 4.94 -0.45 7.75
C LEU A 60 5.84 -0.89 8.91
N PRO A 61 5.31 -0.99 10.15
CA PRO A 61 6.04 -1.49 11.30
C PRO A 61 6.34 -3.00 11.22
#